data_AF-A0A7S2CRL4-F1
#
_entry.id   AF-A0A7S2CRL4-F1
#
_cell.length_a   1.000
_cell.length_b   1.000
_cell.length_c   1.000
_cell.angle_alpha   90.00
_cell.angle_beta   90.00
_cell.angle_gamma   90.00
#
_symmetry.space_group_name_H-M   'P 1'
#
loop_
_entity.id
_entity.type
_entity.pdbx_description
1 polymer ?
#
loop_
_entity_poly.entity_id
_entity_poly.type
_entity_poly.pdbx_seq_one_letter_code
_entity_poly.pdbx_strand_id
1 'polypeptide(L)'
;THSCGSAIKLTHLESKFQLHSHDISWGSGSKQQSVTGLQSPDDQGNLWLVKEANPDSFCTTGTPVSCGSMIRLEHVATAKNLHSHTFRSALSSQQEVSCFGAGDVGDINDFWTVTCTTSGLEFWNRKGILRLK
;
A
#
# COMPACT_ATOMS: atom_id res chain seq x y z
N THR A 1 -7.95 13.76 -8.11
CA THR A 1 -7.61 13.22 -6.77
C THR A 1 -7.74 11.71 -6.80
N HIS A 2 -7.06 11.02 -5.89
CA HIS A 2 -7.38 9.64 -5.55
C HIS A 2 -8.45 9.62 -4.47
N SER A 3 -9.35 8.65 -4.58
CA SER A 3 -10.48 8.50 -3.69
C SER A 3 -10.53 7.09 -3.12
N CYS A 4 -11.24 6.94 -2.02
CA CYS A 4 -11.50 5.61 -1.48
C CYS A 4 -12.22 4.72 -2.50
N GLY A 5 -11.87 3.43 -2.50
CA GLY A 5 -12.31 2.45 -3.49
C GLY A 5 -11.61 2.54 -4.85
N SER A 6 -10.65 3.46 -5.04
CA SER A 6 -9.86 3.50 -6.27
C SER A 6 -8.83 2.37 -6.30
N ALA A 7 -8.73 1.68 -7.44
CA ALA A 7 -7.57 0.85 -7.77
C ALA A 7 -6.46 1.72 -8.36
N ILE A 8 -5.25 1.62 -7.81
CA ILE A 8 -4.11 2.48 -8.14
C ILE A 8 -2.84 1.67 -8.39
N LYS A 9 -1.88 2.30 -9.06
CA LYS A 9 -0.49 1.84 -9.15
C LYS A 9 0.40 2.90 -8.50
N LEU A 10 1.30 2.48 -7.63
CA LEU A 10 2.27 3.37 -6.96
C LEU A 10 3.63 3.16 -7.59
N THR A 11 4.20 4.22 -8.16
CA THR A 11 5.52 4.17 -8.81
C THR A 11 6.56 4.84 -7.91
N HIS A 12 7.61 4.11 -7.57
CA HIS A 12 8.76 4.68 -6.87
C HIS A 12 9.47 5.71 -7.75
N LEU A 13 9.69 6.92 -7.23
CA LEU A 13 10.11 8.06 -8.04
C LEU A 13 11.47 7.88 -8.70
N GLU A 14 12.45 7.34 -7.99
CA GLU A 14 13.81 7.24 -8.50
C GLU A 14 13.96 6.07 -9.47
N SER A 15 13.63 4.85 -9.01
CA SER A 15 13.83 3.62 -9.79
C SER A 15 12.76 3.35 -10.85
N LYS A 16 11.61 4.05 -10.79
CA LYS A 16 10.43 3.82 -11.65
C LYS A 16 9.77 2.44 -11.49
N PHE A 17 10.15 1.67 -10.48
CA PHE A 17 9.52 0.40 -10.18
C PHE A 17 8.15 0.64 -9.54
N GLN A 18 7.18 -0.21 -9.86
CA GLN A 18 5.85 -0.17 -9.26
C GLN A 18 5.78 -1.06 -8.04
N LEU A 19 5.06 -0.60 -7.00
CA LEU A 19 4.75 -1.42 -5.84
C LEU A 19 3.97 -2.65 -6.31
N HIS A 20 4.49 -3.83 -6.02
CA HIS A 20 4.04 -5.08 -6.59
C HIS A 20 3.95 -6.18 -5.53
N SER A 21 2.99 -7.09 -5.67
CA SER A 21 2.94 -8.33 -4.92
C SER A 21 2.42 -9.48 -5.80
N HIS A 22 2.60 -10.71 -5.33
CA HIS A 22 2.21 -11.94 -6.02
C HIS A 22 2.14 -13.08 -5.01
N ASP A 23 1.59 -14.23 -5.39
CA ASP A 23 1.37 -15.35 -4.46
C ASP A 23 2.63 -16.18 -4.16
N ILE A 24 3.70 -15.50 -3.71
CA ILE A 24 4.94 -16.11 -3.23
C ILE A 24 5.33 -15.39 -1.93
N SER A 25 5.69 -16.19 -0.93
CA SER A 25 6.07 -15.70 0.40
C SER A 25 7.58 -15.50 0.54
N TRP A 26 7.97 -14.67 1.50
CA TRP A 26 9.38 -14.49 1.83
C TRP A 26 10.02 -15.80 2.32
N GLY A 27 11.24 -16.07 1.83
CA GLY A 27 12.05 -17.21 2.26
C GLY A 27 12.69 -17.03 3.64
N SER A 28 12.60 -15.85 4.24
CA SER A 28 13.11 -15.48 5.57
C SER A 28 12.11 -14.54 6.27
N GLY A 29 12.50 -13.97 7.40
CA GLY A 29 11.64 -13.02 8.13
C GLY A 29 10.31 -13.65 8.56
N SER A 30 9.20 -12.98 8.27
CA SER A 30 7.87 -13.40 8.73
C SER A 30 7.28 -14.59 7.99
N LYS A 31 7.85 -14.96 6.83
CA LYS A 31 7.27 -15.93 5.88
C LYS A 31 5.90 -15.52 5.32
N GLN A 32 5.50 -14.25 5.44
CA GLN A 32 4.30 -13.72 4.81
C GLN A 32 4.53 -13.47 3.30
N GLN A 33 3.45 -13.13 2.59
CA GLN A 33 3.49 -12.87 1.14
C GLN A 33 4.43 -11.70 0.84
N SER A 34 5.25 -11.86 -0.21
CA SER A 34 6.30 -10.90 -0.54
C SER A 34 5.75 -9.64 -1.22
N VAL A 35 6.40 -8.50 -0.95
CA VAL A 35 6.14 -7.22 -1.62
C VAL A 35 7.43 -6.76 -2.27
N THR A 36 7.37 -6.44 -3.55
CA THR A 36 8.54 -6.09 -4.36
C THR A 36 8.30 -4.81 -5.16
N GLY A 37 9.35 -4.34 -5.83
CA GLY A 37 9.22 -3.39 -6.93
C GLY A 37 9.32 -4.14 -8.25
N LEU A 38 8.40 -3.90 -9.19
CA LEU A 38 8.43 -4.51 -10.52
C LEU A 38 8.44 -3.44 -11.62
N GLN A 39 9.22 -3.68 -12.68
CA GLN A 39 9.28 -2.82 -13.86
C GLN A 39 8.48 -3.43 -15.03
N SER A 40 7.21 -3.73 -14.77
CA SER A 40 6.27 -4.24 -15.78
C SER A 40 4.94 -3.52 -15.60
N PRO A 41 4.72 -2.37 -16.28
CA PRO A 41 3.59 -1.50 -16.01
C PRO A 41 2.21 -2.15 -16.17
N ASP A 42 2.10 -3.20 -16.99
CA ASP A 42 0.84 -3.88 -17.30
C ASP A 42 0.55 -5.07 -16.39
N ASP A 43 1.46 -5.41 -15.47
CA ASP A 43 1.25 -6.50 -14.52
C ASP A 43 0.09 -6.19 -13.56
N GLN A 44 -0.77 -7.19 -13.35
CA GLN A 44 -1.92 -7.09 -12.47
C GLN A 44 -1.51 -7.04 -10.99
N GLY A 45 -0.36 -7.61 -10.63
CA GLY A 45 0.22 -7.58 -9.29
C GLY A 45 0.65 -6.18 -8.84
N ASN A 46 0.56 -5.18 -9.72
CA ASN A 46 0.83 -3.77 -9.37
C ASN A 46 -0.41 -3.02 -8.88
N LEU A 47 -1.60 -3.63 -8.89
CA LEU A 47 -2.85 -2.96 -8.54
C LEU A 47 -3.17 -3.07 -7.04
N TRP A 48 -3.42 -1.91 -6.45
CA TRP A 48 -3.77 -1.77 -5.03
C TRP A 48 -5.07 -1.01 -4.88
N LEU A 49 -5.99 -1.54 -4.08
CA LEU A 49 -7.25 -0.91 -3.73
C LEU A 49 -7.05 -0.03 -2.49
N VAL A 50 -7.43 1.24 -2.60
CA VAL A 50 -7.40 2.17 -1.46
C VAL A 50 -8.64 1.98 -0.61
N LYS A 51 -8.45 1.60 0.66
CA LYS A 51 -9.50 1.41 1.66
C LYS A 51 -9.25 2.30 2.88
N GLU A 52 -10.26 2.49 3.69
CA GLU A 52 -10.12 3.09 5.02
C GLU A 52 -9.17 2.29 5.92
N ALA A 53 -8.52 2.99 6.86
CA ALA A 53 -7.71 2.32 7.88
C ALA A 53 -8.57 1.46 8.82
N ASN A 54 -9.56 2.05 9.47
CA ASN A 54 -10.42 1.35 10.41
C ASN A 54 -11.49 0.52 9.67
N PRO A 55 -11.54 -0.82 9.80
CA PRO A 55 -12.58 -1.65 9.17
C PRO A 55 -14.01 -1.28 9.57
N ASP A 56 -14.18 -0.70 10.77
CA ASP A 56 -15.50 -0.28 11.27
C ASP A 56 -15.95 1.09 10.71
N SER A 57 -15.04 1.82 10.05
CA SER A 57 -15.42 3.02 9.32
C SER A 57 -15.77 2.66 7.88
N PHE A 58 -16.75 3.36 7.30
CA PHE A 58 -17.06 3.22 5.88
C PHE A 58 -16.58 4.47 5.17
N CYS A 59 -15.55 4.34 4.34
CA CYS A 59 -15.28 5.39 3.37
C CYS A 59 -16.27 5.24 2.21
N THR A 60 -16.96 6.33 1.85
CA THR A 60 -17.80 6.29 0.65
C THR A 60 -16.90 6.25 -0.59
N THR A 61 -17.16 5.32 -1.51
CA THR A 61 -16.42 5.25 -2.77
C THR A 61 -16.49 6.59 -3.50
N GLY A 62 -15.35 7.08 -3.96
CA GLY A 62 -15.27 8.40 -4.58
C GLY A 62 -14.92 9.55 -3.62
N THR A 63 -14.99 9.34 -2.29
CA THR A 63 -14.52 10.34 -1.32
C THR A 63 -13.00 10.55 -1.47
N PRO A 64 -12.54 11.80 -1.70
CA PRO A 64 -11.11 12.10 -1.81
C PRO A 64 -10.34 11.73 -0.55
N VAL A 65 -9.14 11.17 -0.72
CA VAL A 65 -8.26 10.85 0.40
C VAL A 65 -7.52 12.12 0.85
N SER A 66 -7.73 12.55 2.09
CA SER A 66 -7.06 13.72 2.66
C SER A 66 -5.59 13.44 2.96
N CYS A 67 -4.74 14.44 2.76
CA CYS A 67 -3.36 14.37 3.23
C CYS A 67 -3.36 14.30 4.77
N GLY A 68 -2.54 13.40 5.33
CA GLY A 68 -2.49 13.09 6.77
C GLY A 68 -3.49 12.04 7.23
N SER A 69 -4.41 11.58 6.38
CA SER A 69 -5.30 10.47 6.72
C SER A 69 -4.58 9.13 6.68
N MET A 70 -5.08 8.17 7.45
CA MET A 70 -4.64 6.78 7.41
C MET A 70 -5.51 5.98 6.45
N ILE A 71 -4.88 5.10 5.68
CA ILE A 71 -5.53 4.20 4.72
C ILE A 71 -5.00 2.77 4.89
N ARG A 72 -5.69 1.81 4.29
CA ARG A 72 -5.15 0.50 3.93
C ARG A 72 -4.97 0.41 2.43
N LEU A 73 -3.97 -0.35 2.01
CA LEU A 73 -3.76 -0.72 0.61
C LEU A 73 -3.93 -2.22 0.48
N GLU A 74 -5.02 -2.64 -0.15
CA GLU A 74 -5.30 -4.06 -0.39
C GLU A 74 -4.80 -4.45 -1.79
N HIS A 75 -3.96 -5.46 -1.87
CA HIS A 75 -3.48 -5.99 -3.14
C HIS A 75 -4.63 -6.68 -3.89
N VAL A 76 -4.98 -6.16 -5.07
CA VAL A 76 -6.22 -6.55 -5.76
C VAL A 76 -6.24 -8.04 -6.12
N ALA A 77 -5.11 -8.61 -6.52
CA ALA A 77 -5.06 -10.00 -6.97
C ALA A 77 -5.15 -11.03 -5.83
N THR A 78 -4.69 -10.68 -4.62
CA THR A 78 -4.60 -11.63 -3.48
C THR A 78 -5.48 -11.25 -2.29
N ALA A 79 -6.14 -10.09 -2.35
CA ALA A 79 -6.96 -9.50 -1.29
C ALA A 79 -6.22 -9.30 0.05
N LYS A 80 -4.89 -9.27 0.03
CA LYS A 80 -4.04 -9.07 1.23
C LYS A 80 -3.69 -7.60 1.41
N ASN A 81 -3.52 -7.16 2.64
CA ASN A 81 -3.12 -5.78 2.96
C ASN A 81 -1.61 -5.60 2.86
N LEU A 82 -1.17 -4.45 2.37
CA LEU A 82 0.20 -3.98 2.54
C LEU A 82 0.48 -3.82 4.04
N HIS A 83 1.48 -4.52 4.52
CA HIS A 83 1.76 -4.69 5.94
C HIS A 83 3.25 -4.46 6.23
N SER A 84 3.56 -3.97 7.41
CA SER A 84 4.94 -3.85 7.89
C SER A 84 5.01 -4.23 9.37
N HIS A 85 6.17 -4.64 9.85
CA HIS A 85 6.34 -5.12 11.23
C HIS A 85 7.81 -5.15 11.64
N THR A 86 8.09 -5.66 12.83
CA THR A 86 9.45 -5.67 13.43
C THR A 86 10.37 -6.76 12.87
N PHE A 87 9.92 -7.59 11.93
CA PHE A 87 10.79 -8.52 11.21
C PHE A 87 11.78 -7.77 10.30
N ARG A 88 12.96 -8.35 10.11
CA ARG A 88 14.00 -7.78 9.25
C ARG A 88 13.78 -8.18 7.80
N SER A 89 13.81 -7.20 6.90
CA SER A 89 13.77 -7.38 5.45
C SER A 89 14.96 -8.21 4.95
N ALA A 90 14.71 -9.04 3.94
CA ALA A 90 15.66 -10.04 3.45
C ALA A 90 16.98 -9.46 2.91
N LEU A 91 16.97 -8.23 2.37
CA LEU A 91 18.13 -7.65 1.68
C LEU A 91 18.82 -6.54 2.47
N SER A 92 18.05 -5.66 3.12
CA SER A 92 18.59 -4.43 3.73
C SER A 92 18.66 -4.47 5.24
N SER A 93 18.10 -5.51 5.88
CA SER A 93 17.96 -5.59 7.34
C SER A 93 17.15 -4.45 7.99
N GLN A 94 16.43 -3.64 7.20
CA GLN A 94 15.39 -2.71 7.66
C GLN A 94 14.11 -3.46 8.03
N GLN A 95 13.02 -2.75 8.39
CA GLN A 95 11.72 -3.40 8.58
C GLN A 95 11.23 -4.08 7.30
N GLU A 96 10.71 -5.29 7.44
CA GLU A 96 10.12 -6.05 6.36
C GLU A 96 8.75 -5.48 5.98
N VAL A 97 8.52 -5.33 4.68
CA VAL A 97 7.20 -5.07 4.11
C VAL A 97 6.69 -6.35 3.46
N SER A 98 5.43 -6.67 3.71
CA SER A 98 4.77 -7.91 3.29
C SER A 98 3.31 -7.64 2.91
N CYS A 99 2.66 -8.67 2.38
CA CYS A 99 1.22 -8.74 2.22
C CYS A 99 0.66 -9.68 3.30
N PHE A 100 -0.23 -9.18 4.16
CA PHE A 100 -0.80 -9.93 5.28
C PHE A 100 -2.33 -9.86 5.31
N GLY A 101 -2.95 -10.82 6.02
CA GLY A 101 -4.40 -10.86 6.18
C GLY A 101 -5.17 -11.21 4.91
N ALA A 102 -6.48 -10.96 4.97
CA ALA A 102 -7.45 -10.90 3.87
C ALA A 102 -8.85 -10.59 4.43
N GLY A 103 -9.66 -9.79 3.73
CA GLY A 103 -11.00 -9.42 4.19
C GLY A 103 -10.97 -8.65 5.51
N ASP A 104 -11.58 -9.21 6.56
CA ASP A 104 -11.63 -8.62 7.91
C ASP A 104 -10.41 -8.99 8.77
N VAL A 105 -9.51 -9.83 8.26
CA VAL A 105 -8.28 -10.21 8.96
C VAL A 105 -7.20 -9.18 8.67
N GLY A 106 -6.78 -8.46 9.70
CA GLY A 106 -5.73 -7.43 9.65
C GLY A 106 -5.48 -6.83 11.02
N ASP A 107 -4.51 -5.94 11.12
CA ASP A 107 -4.20 -5.19 12.34
C ASP A 107 -3.72 -3.76 12.04
N ILE A 108 -3.32 -3.04 13.09
CA ILE A 108 -2.89 -1.63 12.97
C ILE A 108 -1.66 -1.45 12.08
N ASN A 109 -0.89 -2.51 11.80
CA ASN A 109 0.28 -2.43 10.95
C ASN A 109 -0.06 -2.53 9.45
N ASP A 110 -1.34 -2.70 9.11
CA ASP A 110 -1.87 -2.50 7.76
C ASP A 110 -2.11 -1.00 7.46
N PHE A 111 -2.03 -0.13 8.47
CA PHE A 111 -2.43 1.27 8.36
C PHE A 111 -1.25 2.13 7.93
N TRP A 112 -1.45 2.89 6.85
CA TRP A 112 -0.44 3.77 6.27
C TRP A 112 -0.93 5.21 6.29
N THR A 113 -0.10 6.12 6.81
CA THR A 113 -0.39 7.56 6.79
C THR A 113 0.02 8.16 5.45
N VAL A 114 -0.93 8.77 4.73
CA VAL A 114 -0.67 9.43 3.45
C VAL A 114 -0.07 10.81 3.69
N THR A 115 1.24 10.96 3.47
CA THR A 115 1.93 12.26 3.59
C THR A 115 2.14 12.86 2.20
N CYS A 116 1.35 13.88 1.85
CA CYS A 116 1.55 14.64 0.61
C CYS A 116 2.80 15.53 0.73
N THR A 117 3.68 15.51 -0.27
CA THR A 117 4.95 16.27 -0.19
C THR A 117 4.83 17.69 -0.72
N THR A 118 3.83 17.97 -1.57
CA THR A 118 3.57 19.32 -2.09
C THR A 118 2.78 20.11 -1.06
N SER A 119 3.35 21.24 -0.62
CA SER A 119 2.69 22.16 0.32
C SER A 119 1.36 22.68 -0.24
N GLY A 120 0.37 22.84 0.63
CA GLY A 120 -0.96 23.37 0.28
C GLY A 120 -1.91 22.37 -0.37
N LEU A 121 -1.52 21.09 -0.54
CA LEU A 121 -2.46 20.06 -0.96
C LEU A 121 -3.28 19.55 0.23
N GLU A 122 -4.59 19.68 0.13
CA GLU A 122 -5.53 19.11 1.10
C GLU A 122 -5.78 17.61 0.85
N PHE A 123 -5.71 17.19 -0.42
CA PHE A 123 -6.05 15.84 -0.85
C PHE A 123 -4.96 15.21 -1.71
N TRP A 124 -4.92 13.88 -1.71
CA TRP A 124 -4.04 13.09 -2.55
C TRP A 124 -4.39 13.27 -4.03
N ASN A 125 -3.46 13.87 -4.79
CA ASN A 125 -3.57 14.07 -6.23
C ASN A 125 -3.01 12.88 -7.03
N ARG A 126 -3.58 12.58 -8.20
CA ARG A 126 -3.20 11.47 -9.09
C ARG A 126 -1.76 11.51 -9.59
N LYS A 127 -1.22 12.71 -9.73
CA LYS A 127 0.18 12.94 -10.12
C LYS A 127 1.01 13.51 -8.95
N GLY A 128 0.44 13.48 -7.75
CA GLY A 128 1.08 14.01 -6.56
C GLY A 128 2.17 13.07 -6.07
N ILE A 129 3.25 13.66 -5.57
CA ILE A 129 4.27 12.93 -4.84
C ILE A 129 3.78 12.78 -3.40
N LEU A 130 3.94 11.57 -2.87
CA LEU A 130 3.55 11.23 -1.50
C LEU A 130 4.61 10.35 -0.84
N ARG A 131 4.50 10.25 0.48
CA ARG A 131 5.14 9.22 1.29
C ARG A 131 4.06 8.46 2.06
N LEU A 132 4.18 7.14 2.09
CA LEU A 132 3.44 6.30 3.03
C LEU A 132 4.33 6.12 4.26
N LYS A 133 3.78 6.35 5.44
CA LYS A 133 4.45 6.19 6.72
C LYS A 133 3.69 5.21 7.59
#